data_AF-A0A8T5U7Z7-F1
#
_entry.id   AF-A0A8T5U7Z7-F1
#
_cell.length_a   1.000
_cell.length_b   1.000
_cell.length_c   1.000
_cell.angle_alpha   90.00
_cell.angle_beta   90.00
_cell.angle_gamma   90.00
#
_symmetry.space_group_name_H-M   'P 1'
#
loop_
_entity.id
_entity.type
_entity.pdbx_description
1 polymer ?
#
loop_
_entity_poly.entity_id
_entity_poly.type
_entity_poly.pdbx_seq_one_letter_code
_entity_poly.pdbx_strand_id
1 'polypeptide(L)'
;MYKKTQFKFKTYKSDAAPFFFYIEIFPFDTSQYLNPYVSSLIKVIERDPIVPIPIRVDRVFNGETSIIIRPREVISFHVSEEQLAVINPQNFLSHGIKNLIFLSEIRSSEQLIKSLSRKNVRSWWEATRFLYGNLYRLEDDFSAFLKAYLHTKVKSYIEEGDLVNAAIQYCQILEDICKKRMEQNRILTEIDGKQTSVKMYKKKDVTYYKKLNKVSETQFHPELIDIEVFNYSTNNWPKDTATKNGIERKEIKYIPLLF
;
A
#
# COMPACT_ATOMS: atom_id res chain seq x y z
N MET A 1 34.00 -4.52 23.35
CA MET A 1 33.02 -4.99 22.34
C MET A 1 31.85 -4.00 22.33
N TYR A 2 31.87 -2.99 21.46
CA TYR A 2 30.81 -1.99 21.42
C TYR A 2 29.52 -2.65 20.89
N LYS A 3 28.47 -2.72 21.72
CA LYS A 3 27.12 -3.08 21.26
C LYS A 3 26.71 -2.04 20.23
N LYS A 4 26.68 -2.44 18.95
CA LYS A 4 26.18 -1.62 17.86
C LYS A 4 24.72 -1.29 18.17
N THR A 5 24.43 -0.06 18.62
CA THR A 5 23.09 0.37 18.99
C THR A 5 22.19 0.27 17.75
N GLN A 6 21.35 -0.76 17.68
CA GLN A 6 20.38 -0.90 16.60
C GLN A 6 19.27 0.14 16.80
N PHE A 7 19.43 1.31 16.19
CA PHE A 7 18.33 2.28 16.04
C PHE A 7 17.17 1.65 15.26
N LYS A 8 16.09 1.25 15.93
CA LYS A 8 14.83 0.83 15.31
C LYS A 8 13.94 2.04 15.11
N PHE A 9 13.19 2.10 14.01
CA PHE A 9 12.13 3.09 13.88
C PHE A 9 11.07 2.84 14.96
N LYS A 10 10.44 3.90 15.47
CA LYS A 10 9.37 3.77 16.45
C LYS A 10 8.13 3.21 15.75
N THR A 11 7.74 2.01 16.11
CA THR A 11 6.56 1.31 15.60
C THR A 11 5.64 0.94 16.77
N TYR A 12 4.34 0.86 16.51
CA TYR A 12 3.38 0.34 17.47
C TYR A 12 3.25 -1.17 17.24
N LYS A 13 3.70 -1.98 18.20
CA LYS A 13 3.65 -3.46 18.10
C LYS A 13 2.24 -4.01 17.86
N SER A 14 1.23 -3.31 18.38
CA SER A 14 -0.18 -3.69 18.26
C SER A 14 -0.81 -3.29 16.93
N ASP A 15 -0.13 -2.50 16.11
CA ASP A 15 -0.64 -2.02 14.83
C ASP A 15 -0.31 -3.01 13.72
N ALA A 16 -1.32 -3.41 12.96
CA ALA A 16 -1.24 -4.29 11.81
C ALA A 16 -0.54 -3.64 10.61
N ALA A 17 -0.59 -2.30 10.53
CA ALA A 17 0.21 -1.50 9.60
C ALA A 17 0.19 -2.01 8.15
N PRO A 18 -0.90 -1.80 7.41
CA PRO A 18 -1.00 -2.29 6.06
C PRO A 18 0.08 -1.71 5.14
N PHE A 19 0.52 -2.55 4.20
CA PHE A 19 1.43 -2.18 3.13
C PHE A 19 0.69 -2.13 1.81
N PHE A 20 1.01 -1.14 0.97
CA PHE A 20 0.33 -0.85 -0.27
C PHE A 20 1.35 -0.67 -1.41
N PHE A 21 0.94 -1.04 -2.63
CA PHE A 21 1.71 -0.81 -3.85
C PHE A 21 0.94 0.14 -4.74
N TYR A 22 1.64 1.11 -5.29
CA TYR A 22 1.11 2.05 -6.26
C TYR A 22 1.66 1.75 -7.64
N ILE A 23 1.01 2.31 -8.64
CA ILE A 23 1.49 2.22 -10.00
C ILE A 23 1.87 3.61 -10.48
N GLU A 24 3.15 3.79 -10.74
CA GLU A 24 3.69 5.01 -11.31
C GLU A 24 3.24 5.17 -12.76
N ILE A 25 2.70 6.34 -13.07
CA ILE A 25 2.17 6.64 -14.40
C ILE A 25 3.32 7.17 -15.28
N PHE A 26 4.28 7.88 -14.69
CA PHE A 26 5.39 8.45 -15.43
C PHE A 26 6.59 7.49 -15.49
N PRO A 27 7.35 7.47 -16.59
CA PRO A 27 8.63 6.78 -16.61
C PRO A 27 9.54 7.32 -15.49
N PHE A 28 10.32 6.45 -14.87
CA PHE A 28 11.32 6.87 -13.90
C PHE A 28 12.35 7.77 -14.58
N ASP A 29 12.52 9.00 -14.09
CA ASP A 29 13.60 9.87 -14.56
C ASP A 29 14.94 9.34 -14.04
N THR A 30 15.68 8.66 -14.93
CA THR A 30 16.99 8.10 -14.59
C THR A 30 18.12 9.12 -14.67
N SER A 31 17.87 10.33 -15.19
CA SER A 31 18.91 11.33 -15.46
C SER A 31 19.62 11.82 -14.19
N GLN A 32 18.95 11.69 -13.04
CA GLN A 32 19.46 12.10 -11.73
C GLN A 32 20.43 11.09 -11.11
N TYR A 33 20.57 9.90 -11.71
CA TYR A 33 21.34 8.79 -11.16
C TYR A 33 22.66 8.59 -11.92
N LEU A 34 23.75 9.12 -11.35
CA LEU A 34 25.08 9.11 -11.97
C LEU A 34 25.86 7.80 -11.75
N ASN A 35 25.45 6.96 -10.79
CA ASN A 35 26.15 5.72 -10.47
C ASN A 35 25.74 4.58 -11.44
N PRO A 36 26.67 4.01 -12.23
CA PRO A 36 26.34 2.97 -13.23
C PRO A 36 25.65 1.72 -12.66
N TYR A 37 25.99 1.33 -11.43
CA TYR A 37 25.33 0.23 -10.74
C TYR A 37 23.87 0.56 -10.43
N VAL A 38 23.63 1.76 -9.89
CA VAL A 38 22.28 2.25 -9.60
C VAL A 38 21.46 2.40 -10.89
N SER A 39 22.05 2.96 -11.96
CA SER A 39 21.38 3.08 -13.25
C SER A 39 20.97 1.71 -13.82
N SER A 40 21.78 0.67 -13.62
CA SER A 40 21.45 -0.70 -14.06
C SER A 40 20.27 -1.30 -13.30
N LEU A 41 20.15 -1.03 -12.00
CA LEU A 41 19.02 -1.48 -11.18
C LEU A 41 17.74 -0.73 -11.52
N ILE A 42 17.83 0.58 -11.80
CA ILE A 42 16.67 1.39 -12.18
C ILE A 42 16.09 0.93 -13.52
N LYS A 43 16.91 0.55 -14.51
CA LYS A 43 16.42 -0.02 -15.78
C LYS A 43 15.59 -1.29 -15.60
N VAL A 44 15.82 -2.06 -14.53
CA VAL A 44 15.00 -3.22 -14.20
C VAL A 44 13.62 -2.78 -13.67
N ILE A 45 13.58 -1.72 -12.86
CA ILE A 45 12.35 -1.13 -12.32
C ILE A 45 11.56 -0.40 -13.42
N GLU A 46 12.22 0.29 -14.35
CA GLU A 46 11.58 1.08 -15.41
C GLU A 46 10.61 0.28 -16.28
N ARG A 47 10.84 -1.03 -16.42
CA ARG A 47 9.95 -1.94 -17.17
C ARG A 47 8.66 -2.27 -16.42
N ASP A 48 8.57 -1.90 -15.15
CA ASP A 48 7.48 -2.26 -14.27
C ASP A 48 7.02 -1.04 -13.45
N PRO A 49 5.85 -0.47 -13.78
CA PRO A 49 5.40 0.75 -13.14
C PRO A 49 4.97 0.52 -11.68
N ILE A 50 4.99 -0.70 -11.14
CA ILE A 50 4.52 -0.98 -9.78
C ILE A 50 5.57 -0.55 -8.75
N VAL A 51 5.35 0.59 -8.10
CA VAL A 51 6.23 1.14 -7.08
C VAL A 51 5.64 0.85 -5.69
N PRO A 52 6.41 0.28 -4.75
CA PRO A 52 5.96 0.20 -3.36
C PRO A 52 5.75 1.62 -2.81
N ILE A 53 4.55 1.94 -2.30
CA ILE A 53 4.40 3.14 -1.47
C ILE A 53 4.80 2.76 -0.06
N PRO A 54 5.88 3.35 0.46
CA PRO A 54 6.33 3.09 1.81
C PRO A 54 5.44 3.79 2.83
N ILE A 55 4.13 3.52 2.90
CA ILE A 55 3.29 4.03 4.00
C ILE A 55 3.88 3.54 5.33
N ARG A 56 4.47 2.33 5.33
CA ARG A 56 5.08 1.69 6.51
C ARG A 56 6.46 1.06 6.28
N VAL A 57 7.35 1.75 5.57
CA VAL A 57 8.73 1.26 5.36
C VAL A 57 9.51 1.08 6.66
N ASP A 58 9.15 1.83 7.72
CA ASP A 58 9.65 1.64 9.08
C ASP A 58 9.58 0.16 9.52
N ARG A 59 8.49 -0.53 9.19
CA ARG A 59 8.32 -1.95 9.53
C ARG A 59 9.17 -2.87 8.67
N VAL A 60 9.32 -2.56 7.39
CA VAL A 60 10.23 -3.28 6.49
C VAL A 60 11.69 -3.13 6.96
N PHE A 61 12.09 -1.93 7.40
CA PHE A 61 13.40 -1.68 8.02
C PHE A 61 13.60 -2.44 9.33
N ASN A 62 12.56 -2.52 10.17
CA ASN A 62 12.60 -3.24 11.43
C ASN A 62 12.43 -4.75 11.30
N GLY A 63 12.06 -5.26 10.11
CA GLY A 63 11.71 -6.68 9.89
C GLY A 63 10.42 -7.09 10.59
N GLU A 64 9.50 -6.15 10.80
CA GLU A 64 8.22 -6.39 11.47
C GLU A 64 7.13 -6.76 10.48
N THR A 65 6.29 -7.74 10.84
CA THR A 65 5.17 -8.19 10.01
C THR A 65 4.23 -7.06 9.66
N SER A 66 3.73 -7.04 8.44
CA SER A 66 2.65 -6.13 8.00
C SER A 66 1.47 -6.94 7.49
N ILE A 67 0.33 -6.29 7.30
CA ILE A 67 -0.75 -6.84 6.46
C ILE A 67 -0.60 -6.25 5.07
N ILE A 68 -0.78 -7.02 4.00
CA ILE A 68 -0.71 -6.46 2.64
C ILE A 68 -2.12 -6.18 2.16
N ILE A 69 -2.39 -4.94 1.76
CA ILE A 69 -3.62 -4.62 1.03
C ILE A 69 -3.44 -5.15 -0.38
N ARG A 70 -4.37 -5.99 -0.82
CA ARG A 70 -4.34 -6.61 -2.14
C ARG A 70 -5.75 -6.73 -2.71
N PRO A 71 -5.90 -6.72 -4.04
CA PRO A 71 -7.19 -7.05 -4.66
C PRO A 71 -7.55 -8.50 -4.37
N ARG A 72 -8.81 -8.78 -4.04
CA ARG A 72 -9.29 -10.16 -3.84
C ARG A 72 -9.48 -10.89 -5.15
N GLU A 73 -9.84 -10.13 -6.18
CA GLU A 73 -10.21 -10.65 -7.48
C GLU A 73 -9.35 -10.03 -8.58
N VAL A 74 -9.35 -10.70 -9.72
CA VAL A 74 -8.74 -10.20 -10.94
C VAL A 74 -9.41 -8.87 -11.31
N ILE A 75 -8.59 -7.84 -11.52
CA ILE A 75 -9.10 -6.54 -11.95
C ILE A 75 -9.14 -6.54 -13.46
N SER A 76 -10.31 -6.29 -14.05
CA SER A 76 -10.48 -6.24 -15.49
C SER A 76 -11.23 -4.99 -15.95
N PHE A 77 -10.93 -4.57 -17.18
CA PHE A 77 -11.53 -3.43 -17.85
C PHE A 77 -11.67 -3.71 -19.35
N HIS A 78 -12.85 -3.51 -19.92
CA HIS A 78 -13.08 -3.69 -21.36
C HIS A 78 -12.55 -2.47 -22.11
N VAL A 79 -11.58 -2.70 -22.98
CA VAL A 79 -10.95 -1.69 -23.83
C VAL A 79 -11.78 -1.48 -25.11
N SER A 80 -12.33 -2.57 -25.63
CA SER A 80 -13.32 -2.62 -26.72
C SER A 80 -14.24 -3.82 -26.48
N GLU A 81 -15.18 -4.08 -27.39
CA GLU A 81 -16.05 -5.27 -27.31
C GLU A 81 -15.25 -6.59 -27.30
N GLU A 82 -14.05 -6.62 -27.89
CA GLU A 82 -13.23 -7.83 -28.04
C GLU A 82 -11.96 -7.83 -27.16
N GLN A 83 -11.59 -6.69 -26.56
CA GLN A 83 -10.33 -6.54 -25.83
C GLN A 83 -10.54 -6.27 -24.35
N LEU A 84 -9.93 -7.10 -23.50
CA LEU A 84 -9.98 -6.98 -22.04
C LEU A 84 -8.58 -6.72 -21.48
N ALA A 85 -8.42 -5.57 -20.81
CA ALA A 85 -7.25 -5.29 -20.00
C ALA A 85 -7.41 -5.93 -18.62
N VAL A 86 -6.36 -6.57 -18.10
CA VAL A 86 -6.42 -7.37 -16.88
C VAL A 86 -5.18 -7.14 -16.00
N ILE A 87 -5.40 -6.91 -14.69
CA ILE A 87 -4.37 -7.02 -13.65
C ILE A 87 -4.62 -8.31 -12.86
N ASN A 88 -3.65 -9.21 -12.93
CA ASN A 88 -3.57 -10.38 -12.05
C ASN A 88 -2.98 -9.96 -10.69
N PRO A 89 -3.70 -10.12 -9.56
CA PRO A 89 -3.23 -9.68 -8.25
C PRO A 89 -1.93 -10.33 -7.79
N GLN A 90 -1.71 -11.61 -8.12
CA GLN A 90 -0.49 -12.32 -7.74
C GLN A 90 0.73 -11.79 -8.48
N ASN A 91 0.61 -11.57 -9.80
CA ASN A 91 1.68 -10.98 -10.59
C ASN A 91 1.98 -9.56 -10.12
N PHE A 92 0.93 -8.76 -9.87
CA PHE A 92 1.05 -7.41 -9.34
C PHE A 92 1.84 -7.36 -8.01
N LEU A 93 1.49 -8.22 -7.05
CA LEU A 93 2.22 -8.32 -5.78
C LEU A 93 3.66 -8.79 -5.97
N SER A 94 3.90 -9.79 -6.84
CA SER A 94 5.24 -10.29 -7.13
C SER A 94 6.16 -9.19 -7.67
N HIS A 95 5.64 -8.39 -8.60
CA HIS A 95 6.32 -7.25 -9.19
C HIS A 95 6.61 -6.15 -8.17
N GLY A 96 5.62 -5.75 -7.37
CA GLY A 96 5.82 -4.76 -6.30
C GLY A 96 6.90 -5.18 -5.29
N ILE A 97 6.98 -6.46 -4.93
CA ILE A 97 8.01 -6.98 -4.02
C ILE A 97 9.40 -6.97 -4.68
N LYS A 98 9.51 -7.35 -5.96
CA LYS A 98 10.78 -7.26 -6.71
C LYS A 98 11.27 -5.80 -6.73
N ASN A 99 10.39 -4.86 -7.05
CA ASN A 99 10.71 -3.45 -7.10
C ASN A 99 11.08 -2.89 -5.71
N LEU A 100 10.44 -3.35 -4.63
CA LEU A 100 10.84 -3.01 -3.26
C LEU A 100 12.27 -3.48 -2.94
N ILE A 101 12.65 -4.68 -3.37
CA ILE A 101 14.02 -5.18 -3.20
C ILE A 101 15.00 -4.27 -3.96
N PHE A 102 14.72 -3.93 -5.21
CA PHE A 102 15.63 -3.08 -5.99
C PHE A 102 15.72 -1.66 -5.45
N LEU A 103 14.60 -1.03 -5.09
CA LEU A 103 14.59 0.30 -4.46
C LEU A 103 15.30 0.30 -3.10
N SER A 104 15.23 -0.81 -2.36
CA SER A 104 15.97 -0.95 -1.10
C SER A 104 17.47 -0.93 -1.32
N GLU A 105 17.96 -1.58 -2.39
CA GLU A 105 19.37 -1.60 -2.78
C GLU A 105 19.81 -0.22 -3.30
N ILE A 106 18.99 0.47 -4.08
CA ILE A 106 19.30 1.82 -4.59
C ILE A 106 19.33 2.85 -3.44
N ARG A 107 18.24 3.00 -2.68
CA ARG A 107 18.16 3.99 -1.58
C ARG A 107 19.19 3.74 -0.49
N SER A 108 19.58 2.48 -0.29
CA SER A 108 20.66 2.14 0.62
C SER A 108 22.01 2.74 0.25
N SER A 109 22.22 3.02 -1.05
CA SER A 109 23.48 3.55 -1.57
C SER A 109 23.54 5.08 -1.58
N GLU A 110 22.40 5.78 -1.43
CA GLU A 110 22.32 7.21 -1.75
C GLU A 110 22.07 8.16 -0.57
N GLN A 111 21.20 7.84 0.41
CA GLN A 111 20.69 8.89 1.32
C GLN A 111 20.47 8.48 2.79
N LEU A 112 20.68 7.23 3.19
CA LEU A 112 20.40 6.78 4.56
C LEU A 112 21.66 6.29 5.27
N ILE A 113 21.82 6.67 6.55
CA ILE A 113 22.85 6.09 7.45
C ILE A 113 22.64 4.57 7.61
N LYS A 114 21.44 4.07 7.31
CA LYS A 114 21.09 2.65 7.28
C LYS A 114 20.51 2.22 5.94
N SER A 115 21.11 1.18 5.38
CA SER A 115 20.62 0.45 4.23
C SER A 115 19.45 -0.46 4.59
N LEU A 116 18.39 -0.48 3.78
CA LEU A 116 17.41 -1.56 3.82
C LEU A 116 18.04 -2.76 3.10
N SER A 117 18.60 -3.70 3.85
CA SER A 117 19.26 -4.86 3.23
C SER A 117 18.26 -5.81 2.58
N ARG A 118 18.65 -6.44 1.48
CA ARG A 118 17.89 -7.53 0.84
C ARG A 118 17.46 -8.63 1.83
N LYS A 119 18.29 -8.90 2.85
CA LYS A 119 17.97 -9.84 3.93
C LYS A 119 16.77 -9.39 4.75
N ASN A 120 16.68 -8.10 5.10
CA ASN A 120 15.55 -7.55 5.86
C ASN A 120 14.26 -7.59 5.04
N VAL A 121 14.31 -7.21 3.77
CA VAL A 121 13.14 -7.28 2.87
C VAL A 121 12.66 -8.73 2.71
N ARG A 122 13.59 -9.68 2.52
CA ARG A 122 13.24 -11.10 2.42
C ARG A 122 12.64 -11.63 3.73
N SER A 123 13.25 -11.30 4.86
CA SER A 123 12.73 -11.70 6.19
C SER A 123 11.34 -11.13 6.43
N TRP A 124 11.12 -9.87 6.08
CA TRP A 124 9.82 -9.21 6.17
C TRP A 124 8.78 -9.89 5.27
N TRP A 125 9.15 -10.19 4.02
CA TRP A 125 8.28 -10.86 3.07
C TRP A 125 7.87 -12.25 3.54
N GLU A 126 8.83 -13.07 3.99
CA GLU A 126 8.53 -14.41 4.52
C GLU A 126 7.59 -14.37 5.73
N ALA A 127 7.73 -13.37 6.59
CA ALA A 127 6.88 -13.21 7.77
C ALA A 127 5.48 -12.64 7.44
N THR A 128 5.34 -11.92 6.32
CA THR A 128 4.12 -11.17 5.98
C THR A 128 3.27 -11.85 4.91
N ARG A 129 3.88 -12.59 3.96
CA ARG A 129 3.22 -13.12 2.75
C ARG A 129 2.14 -14.18 2.98
N PHE A 130 1.92 -14.60 4.21
CA PHE A 130 0.86 -15.53 4.60
C PHE A 130 -0.17 -14.90 5.53
N LEU A 131 0.04 -13.64 5.92
CA LEU A 131 -0.89 -12.91 6.76
C LEU A 131 -1.97 -12.29 5.88
N TYR A 132 -3.22 -12.47 6.30
CA TYR A 132 -4.37 -11.90 5.65
C TYR A 132 -5.22 -11.18 6.68
N GLY A 133 -5.35 -9.86 6.53
CA GLY A 133 -6.33 -9.09 7.30
C GLY A 133 -7.59 -8.92 6.47
N ASN A 134 -8.76 -9.17 7.05
CA ASN A 134 -10.03 -8.90 6.38
C ASN A 134 -10.28 -7.38 6.35
N LEU A 135 -9.70 -6.72 5.35
CA LEU A 135 -9.74 -5.28 5.15
C LEU A 135 -10.71 -4.92 4.02
N TYR A 136 -11.92 -5.50 4.05
CA TYR A 136 -12.85 -5.56 2.91
C TYR A 136 -12.92 -4.24 2.14
N ARG A 137 -13.21 -3.15 2.85
CA ARG A 137 -13.36 -1.82 2.26
C ARG A 137 -12.08 -1.26 1.62
N LEU A 138 -10.91 -1.49 2.23
CA LEU A 138 -9.63 -1.02 1.69
C LEU A 138 -9.21 -1.83 0.46
N GLU A 139 -9.55 -3.12 0.43
CA GLU A 139 -9.31 -3.97 -0.74
C GLU A 139 -10.22 -3.55 -1.90
N ASP A 140 -11.47 -3.15 -1.63
CA ASP A 140 -12.38 -2.58 -2.64
C ASP A 140 -11.86 -1.24 -3.17
N ASP A 141 -11.41 -0.35 -2.28
CA ASP A 141 -10.82 0.94 -2.67
C ASP A 141 -9.57 0.73 -3.51
N PHE A 142 -8.71 -0.20 -3.11
CA PHE A 142 -7.54 -0.54 -3.90
C PHE A 142 -7.92 -1.10 -5.28
N SER A 143 -8.93 -1.97 -5.33
CA SER A 143 -9.45 -2.50 -6.59
C SER A 143 -9.97 -1.37 -7.49
N ALA A 144 -10.64 -0.36 -6.92
CA ALA A 144 -11.08 0.82 -7.66
C ALA A 144 -9.90 1.65 -8.18
N PHE A 145 -8.84 1.82 -7.38
CA PHE A 145 -7.61 2.50 -7.81
C PHE A 145 -6.95 1.78 -9.00
N LEU A 146 -6.85 0.45 -8.95
CA LEU A 146 -6.28 -0.34 -10.04
C LEU A 146 -7.14 -0.29 -11.31
N LYS A 147 -8.48 -0.26 -11.17
CA LYS A 147 -9.40 -0.06 -12.31
C LYS A 147 -9.21 1.31 -12.94
N ALA A 148 -9.13 2.35 -12.12
CA ALA A 148 -8.88 3.72 -12.58
C ALA A 148 -7.54 3.80 -13.31
N TYR A 149 -6.49 3.19 -12.77
CA TYR A 149 -5.20 3.12 -13.42
C TYR A 149 -5.27 2.44 -14.80
N LEU A 150 -5.89 1.26 -14.89
CA LEU A 150 -6.04 0.54 -16.17
C LEU A 150 -6.78 1.39 -17.18
N HIS A 151 -7.94 1.95 -16.79
CA HIS A 151 -8.74 2.82 -17.65
C HIS A 151 -7.91 3.98 -18.17
N THR A 152 -7.22 4.70 -17.28
CA THR A 152 -6.39 5.85 -17.63
C THR A 152 -5.25 5.50 -18.58
N LYS A 153 -4.50 4.43 -18.30
CA LYS A 153 -3.38 4.00 -19.15
C LYS A 153 -3.84 3.55 -20.52
N VAL A 154 -4.87 2.70 -20.57
CA VAL A 154 -5.46 2.21 -21.81
C VAL A 154 -5.97 3.37 -22.65
N LYS A 155 -6.73 4.29 -22.05
CA LYS A 155 -7.26 5.47 -22.73
C LYS A 155 -6.13 6.34 -23.30
N SER A 156 -5.09 6.62 -22.51
CA SER A 156 -3.92 7.38 -22.99
C SER A 156 -3.19 6.70 -24.15
N TYR A 157 -3.14 5.37 -24.17
CA TYR A 157 -2.49 4.62 -25.24
C TYR A 157 -3.30 4.67 -26.55
N ILE A 158 -4.63 4.70 -26.45
CA ILE A 158 -5.55 4.74 -27.59
C ILE A 158 -5.69 6.15 -28.15
N GLU A 159 -5.76 7.17 -27.29
CA GLU A 159 -6.03 8.57 -27.66
C GLU A 159 -4.73 9.38 -27.93
N GLU A 160 -3.74 8.76 -28.58
CA GLU A 160 -2.49 9.43 -29.01
C GLU A 160 -1.61 10.04 -27.90
N GLY A 161 -1.68 9.54 -26.67
CA GLY A 161 -0.55 9.65 -25.73
C GLY A 161 -0.51 10.88 -24.84
N ASP A 162 -1.61 11.58 -24.59
CA ASP A 162 -1.65 12.62 -23.54
C ASP A 162 -1.64 12.01 -22.13
N LEU A 163 -0.45 11.56 -21.72
CA LEU A 163 -0.17 10.97 -20.42
C LEU A 163 -0.44 11.95 -19.27
N VAL A 164 -0.28 13.25 -19.50
CA VAL A 164 -0.43 14.28 -18.46
C VAL A 164 -1.89 14.43 -18.08
N ASN A 165 -2.78 14.62 -19.06
CA ASN A 165 -4.21 14.68 -18.78
C ASN A 165 -4.76 13.37 -18.23
N ALA A 166 -4.23 12.23 -18.69
CA ALA A 166 -4.54 10.92 -18.14
C ALA A 166 -4.16 10.84 -16.64
N ALA A 167 -2.94 11.26 -16.28
CA ALA A 167 -2.48 11.29 -14.89
C ALA A 167 -3.35 12.22 -14.01
N ILE A 168 -3.72 13.40 -14.52
CA ILE A 168 -4.63 14.34 -13.82
C ILE A 168 -5.97 13.67 -13.52
N GLN A 169 -6.59 13.02 -14.52
CA GLN A 169 -7.86 12.30 -14.34
C GLN A 169 -7.75 11.18 -13.31
N TYR A 170 -6.64 10.43 -13.33
CA TYR A 170 -6.40 9.40 -12.32
C TYR A 170 -6.29 9.98 -10.91
N CYS A 171 -5.51 11.05 -10.73
CA CYS A 171 -5.38 11.73 -9.44
C CYS A 171 -6.74 12.26 -8.93
N GLN A 172 -7.57 12.81 -9.83
CA GLN A 172 -8.93 13.25 -9.49
C GLN A 172 -9.81 12.09 -9.01
N ILE A 173 -9.76 10.94 -9.69
CA ILE A 173 -10.51 9.75 -9.27
C ILE A 173 -10.05 9.28 -7.87
N LEU A 174 -8.74 9.26 -7.61
CA LEU A 174 -8.21 8.91 -6.29
C LEU A 174 -8.67 9.91 -5.23
N GLU A 175 -8.58 11.21 -5.53
CA GLU A 175 -9.01 12.28 -4.63
C GLU A 175 -10.48 12.17 -4.28
N ASP A 176 -11.35 11.89 -5.25
CA ASP A 176 -12.79 11.74 -5.05
C ASP A 176 -13.12 10.51 -4.18
N ILE A 177 -12.43 9.38 -4.41
CA ILE A 177 -12.56 8.20 -3.55
C ILE A 177 -12.13 8.55 -2.12
N CYS A 178 -10.97 9.18 -1.93
CA CYS A 178 -10.47 9.57 -0.61
C CYS A 178 -11.40 10.58 0.09
N LYS A 179 -11.89 11.61 -0.61
CA LYS A 179 -12.87 12.58 -0.08
C LYS A 179 -14.14 11.90 0.39
N LYS A 180 -14.73 11.05 -0.46
CA LYS A 180 -15.92 10.27 -0.11
C LYS A 180 -15.68 9.41 1.15
N ARG A 181 -14.48 8.86 1.33
CA ARG A 181 -14.12 8.08 2.52
C ARG A 181 -13.96 8.96 3.76
N MET A 182 -13.32 10.12 3.65
CA MET A 182 -13.22 11.09 4.75
C MET A 182 -14.59 11.60 5.20
N GLU A 183 -15.50 11.86 4.25
CA GLU A 183 -16.86 12.30 4.53
C GLU A 183 -17.68 11.22 5.24
N GLN A 184 -17.60 9.98 4.75
CA GLN A 184 -18.26 8.83 5.38
C GLN A 184 -17.69 8.55 6.77
N ASN A 185 -16.38 8.74 6.96
CA ASN A 185 -15.64 8.55 8.20
C ASN A 185 -15.92 7.20 8.89
N ARG A 186 -16.19 6.17 8.09
CA ARG A 186 -16.51 4.82 8.57
C ARG A 186 -15.90 3.77 7.67
N ILE A 187 -15.52 2.65 8.28
CA ILE A 187 -15.04 1.46 7.58
C ILE A 187 -15.80 0.24 8.09
N LEU A 188 -16.00 -0.73 7.19
CA LEU A 188 -16.57 -2.02 7.53
C LEU A 188 -15.43 -2.95 7.97
N THR A 189 -15.54 -3.49 9.18
CA THR A 189 -14.65 -4.54 9.68
C THR A 189 -15.45 -5.81 9.92
N GLU A 190 -14.79 -6.95 9.82
CA GLU A 190 -15.39 -8.25 10.13
C GLU A 190 -14.50 -8.96 11.15
N ILE A 191 -15.10 -9.36 12.27
CA ILE A 191 -14.46 -10.12 13.34
C ILE A 191 -15.39 -11.28 13.68
N ASP A 192 -14.89 -12.51 13.68
CA ASP A 192 -15.70 -13.71 13.94
C ASP A 192 -16.95 -13.81 13.02
N GLY A 193 -16.81 -13.39 11.75
CA GLY A 193 -17.91 -13.37 10.78
C GLY A 193 -18.98 -12.29 11.03
N LYS A 194 -18.83 -11.47 12.07
CA LYS A 194 -19.72 -10.33 12.34
C LYS A 194 -19.16 -9.07 11.71
N GLN A 195 -19.92 -8.50 10.78
CA GLN A 195 -19.59 -7.22 10.16
C GLN A 195 -20.04 -6.06 11.04
N THR A 196 -19.14 -5.11 11.29
CA THR A 196 -19.44 -3.90 12.06
C THR A 196 -18.91 -2.66 11.32
N SER A 197 -19.66 -1.56 11.40
CA SER A 197 -19.23 -0.28 10.84
C SER A 197 -18.64 0.59 11.95
N VAL A 198 -17.32 0.77 11.91
CA VAL A 198 -16.55 1.52 12.91
C VAL A 198 -16.12 2.87 12.36
N LYS A 199 -15.92 3.84 13.24
CA LYS A 199 -15.49 5.20 12.88
C LYS A 199 -13.98 5.20 12.62
N MET A 200 -13.53 5.94 11.61
CA MET A 200 -12.11 6.00 11.24
C MET A 200 -11.37 7.14 11.94
N TYR A 201 -12.01 8.30 12.09
CA TYR A 201 -11.39 9.52 12.57
C TYR A 201 -12.25 10.24 13.59
N LYS A 202 -11.62 10.69 14.68
CA LYS A 202 -12.19 11.70 15.57
C LYS A 202 -11.93 13.09 15.00
N LYS A 203 -13.00 13.84 14.72
CA LYS A 203 -12.92 15.27 14.41
C LYS A 203 -12.63 16.05 15.69
N LYS A 204 -11.64 16.93 15.67
CA LYS A 204 -11.30 17.83 16.77
C LYS A 204 -11.06 19.22 16.20
N ASP A 205 -11.83 20.19 16.63
CA ASP A 205 -11.57 21.59 16.29
C ASP A 205 -10.43 22.09 17.16
N VAL A 206 -9.38 22.59 16.51
CA VAL A 206 -8.17 23.07 17.17
C VAL A 206 -7.99 24.52 16.80
N THR A 207 -7.82 25.36 17.81
CA THR A 207 -7.52 26.78 17.62
C THR A 207 -6.06 27.03 17.99
N TYR A 208 -5.30 27.62 17.07
CA TYR A 208 -3.91 28.02 17.29
C TYR A 208 -3.61 29.35 16.60
N TYR A 209 -2.47 29.96 16.95
CA TYR A 209 -2.04 31.20 16.34
C TYR A 209 -1.09 30.92 15.18
N LYS A 210 -1.44 31.41 13.98
CA LYS A 210 -0.59 31.37 12.79
C LYS A 210 -0.27 32.80 12.38
N LYS A 211 1.00 33.20 12.51
CA LYS A 211 1.46 34.58 12.23
C LYS A 211 0.58 35.65 12.92
N LEU A 212 0.41 35.53 14.23
CA LEU A 212 -0.39 36.43 15.10
C LEU A 212 -1.92 36.41 14.88
N ASN A 213 -2.41 35.72 13.84
CA ASN A 213 -3.85 35.53 13.65
C ASN A 213 -4.33 34.25 14.32
N LYS A 214 -5.47 34.33 15.03
CA LYS A 214 -6.16 33.16 15.60
C LYS A 214 -6.83 32.40 14.46
N VAL A 215 -6.37 31.19 14.19
CA VAL A 215 -6.92 30.30 13.16
C VAL A 215 -7.58 29.12 13.87
N SER A 216 -8.79 28.76 13.44
CA SER A 216 -9.46 27.52 13.86
C SER A 216 -9.50 26.57 12.68
N GLU A 217 -9.06 25.33 12.87
CA GLU A 217 -9.11 24.29 11.87
C GLU A 217 -9.64 22.98 12.47
N THR A 218 -10.43 22.24 11.69
CA THR A 218 -10.86 20.89 12.08
C THR A 218 -9.75 19.90 11.73
N GLN A 219 -9.20 19.24 12.74
CA GLN A 219 -8.23 18.17 12.57
C GLN A 219 -8.91 16.80 12.68
N PHE A 220 -8.44 15.84 11.88
CA PHE A 220 -8.91 14.46 11.90
C PHE A 220 -7.83 13.57 12.54
N HIS A 221 -8.16 12.94 13.67
CA HIS A 221 -7.26 12.03 14.36
C HIS A 221 -7.71 10.58 14.15
N PRO A 222 -6.83 9.68 13.66
CA PRO A 222 -7.23 8.29 13.40
C PRO A 222 -7.58 7.56 14.70
N GLU A 223 -8.64 6.75 14.65
CA GLU A 223 -9.04 5.85 15.73
C GLU A 223 -8.43 4.46 15.48
N LEU A 224 -8.03 3.76 16.54
CA LEU A 224 -7.53 2.39 16.42
C LEU A 224 -8.70 1.44 16.17
N ILE A 225 -8.61 0.66 15.10
CA ILE A 225 -9.66 -0.23 14.65
C ILE A 225 -9.22 -1.68 14.82
N ASP A 226 -10.09 -2.53 15.35
CA ASP A 226 -9.84 -3.96 15.42
C ASP A 226 -10.03 -4.62 14.06
N ILE A 227 -9.06 -5.44 13.66
CA ILE A 227 -9.11 -6.28 12.47
C ILE A 227 -8.77 -7.72 12.82
N GLU A 228 -9.42 -8.64 12.13
CA GLU A 228 -9.10 -10.06 12.19
C GLU A 228 -7.99 -10.38 11.18
N VAL A 229 -6.93 -11.03 11.68
CA VAL A 229 -5.79 -11.48 10.89
C VAL A 229 -5.68 -12.99 10.93
N PHE A 230 -5.61 -13.59 9.75
CA PHE A 230 -5.41 -15.02 9.53
C PHE A 230 -3.98 -15.30 9.11
N ASN A 231 -3.38 -16.37 9.65
CA ASN A 231 -2.07 -16.85 9.26
C ASN A 231 -2.17 -18.16 8.45
N TYR A 232 -1.89 -18.07 7.14
CA TYR A 232 -1.99 -19.19 6.20
C TYR A 232 -0.68 -19.98 6.02
N SER A 233 0.33 -19.75 6.86
CA SER A 233 1.64 -20.38 6.71
C SER A 233 1.62 -21.91 6.78
N THR A 234 0.66 -22.49 7.51
CA THR A 234 0.54 -23.94 7.72
C THR A 234 -0.43 -24.63 6.77
N ASN A 235 -1.39 -23.91 6.19
CA ASN A 235 -2.53 -24.49 5.47
C ASN A 235 -2.54 -24.20 3.95
N ASN A 236 -1.50 -23.56 3.44
CA ASN A 236 -1.47 -22.91 2.12
C ASN A 236 -2.59 -21.86 1.95
N TRP A 237 -2.44 -20.97 0.97
CA TRP A 237 -3.51 -20.01 0.65
C TRP A 237 -4.77 -20.79 0.24
N PRO A 238 -5.91 -20.59 0.92
CA PRO A 238 -7.11 -21.34 0.62
C PRO A 238 -7.60 -20.98 -0.78
N LYS A 239 -8.04 -21.99 -1.54
CA LYS A 239 -8.69 -21.77 -2.84
C LYS A 239 -10.10 -21.17 -2.67
N ASP A 240 -10.68 -21.31 -1.49
CA ASP A 240 -12.00 -20.81 -1.11
C ASP A 240 -11.91 -20.14 0.26
N THR A 241 -12.25 -18.84 0.33
CA THR A 241 -12.19 -18.02 1.55
C THR A 241 -13.28 -18.41 2.57
N ALA A 242 -14.24 -19.26 2.20
CA ALA A 242 -15.36 -19.65 3.05
C ALA A 242 -14.97 -20.58 4.21
N THR A 243 -13.92 -21.40 4.07
CA THR A 243 -13.58 -22.40 5.11
C THR A 243 -12.41 -21.92 5.95
N LYS A 244 -12.71 -21.37 7.14
CA LYS A 244 -11.70 -20.83 8.07
C LYS A 244 -11.28 -21.80 9.20
N ASN A 245 -11.78 -23.03 9.19
CA ASN A 245 -11.56 -24.00 10.26
C ASN A 245 -10.08 -24.42 10.35
N GLY A 246 -9.51 -24.35 11.55
CA GLY A 246 -8.12 -24.77 11.81
C GLY A 246 -7.04 -23.77 11.39
N ILE A 247 -7.40 -22.55 11.00
CA ILE A 247 -6.45 -21.47 10.71
C ILE A 247 -6.19 -20.67 11.99
N GLU A 248 -4.92 -20.39 12.28
CA GLU A 248 -4.54 -19.50 13.37
C GLU A 248 -5.06 -18.09 13.11
N ARG A 249 -5.83 -17.58 14.07
CA ARG A 249 -6.47 -16.26 14.00
C ARG A 249 -6.00 -15.36 15.14
N LYS A 250 -5.90 -14.06 14.87
CA LYS A 250 -5.56 -13.05 15.87
C LYS A 250 -6.27 -11.74 15.58
N GLU A 251 -6.77 -11.11 16.64
CA GLU A 251 -7.25 -9.72 16.60
C GLU A 251 -6.07 -8.76 16.79
N ILE A 252 -5.92 -7.78 15.89
CA ILE A 252 -4.85 -6.79 15.90
C ILE A 252 -5.45 -5.40 15.64
N LYS A 253 -4.87 -4.36 16.25
CA LYS A 253 -5.30 -2.98 15.98
C LYS A 253 -4.76 -2.51 14.63
N TYR A 254 -5.47 -1.63 13.96
CA TYR A 254 -5.08 -0.99 12.71
C TYR A 254 -5.33 0.52 12.83
N ILE A 255 -4.35 1.32 12.40
CA ILE A 255 -4.53 2.77 12.25
C ILE A 255 -5.05 3.05 10.83
N PRO A 256 -6.31 3.49 10.64
CA PRO A 256 -6.86 3.87 9.35
C PRO A 256 -6.11 5.07 8.80
N LEU A 257 -5.12 4.80 7.95
CA LEU A 257 -4.46 5.79 7.12
C LEU A 257 -5.21 5.77 5.79
N LEU A 258 -6.09 6.76 5.56
CA LEU A 258 -6.52 7.09 4.21
C LEU A 258 -5.31 7.64 3.47
N PHE A 259 -5.16 7.18 2.23
CA PHE A 259 -4.02 7.39 1.35
C PHE A 259 -3.71 8.87 1.12
#